data_AF-A0A1V6CRX4-F1
#
_entry.id   AF-A0A1V6CRX4-F1
#
_cell.length_a   1.000
_cell.length_b   1.000
_cell.length_c   1.000
_cell.angle_alpha   90.00
_cell.angle_beta   90.00
_cell.angle_gamma   90.00
#
_symmetry.space_group_name_H-M   'P 1'
#
loop_
_entity.id
_entity.type
_entity.pdbx_description
1 polymer ?
#
loop_
_entity_poly.entity_id
_entity_poly.type
_entity_poly.pdbx_seq_one_letter_code
_entity_poly.pdbx_strand_id
1 'polypeptide(L)'
;MLRNMKISFDKIWKSKAFSNKYYIAVLLFLVWIIFLDENNLVQHHRNKQRLKAIKEQLSFYKEKIEADNRKMEELRSGTDNLEKYAREQFYMTRPDEDLFLVVEE
;
A
#
# COMPACT_ATOMS: atom_id res chain seq x y z
N MET A 1 -31.98 20.51 25.08
CA MET A 1 -31.60 20.61 23.65
C MET A 1 -32.26 19.56 22.73
N LEU A 2 -32.92 18.51 23.26
CA LEU A 2 -33.47 17.40 22.46
C LEU A 2 -34.95 17.54 22.05
N ARG A 3 -35.62 18.65 22.39
CA ARG A 3 -37.06 18.85 22.14
C ARG A 3 -37.38 19.27 20.70
N ASN A 4 -36.43 19.88 20.00
CA ASN A 4 -36.64 20.43 18.65
C ASN A 4 -36.54 19.38 17.54
N MET A 5 -35.93 18.21 17.81
CA MET A 5 -35.75 17.17 16.79
C MET A 5 -37.01 16.33 16.56
N LYS A 6 -37.79 16.05 17.62
CA LYS A 6 -39.09 15.34 17.50
C LYS A 6 -40.14 16.17 16.76
N ILE A 7 -40.16 17.48 16.99
CA ILE A 7 -41.15 18.40 16.38
C ILE A 7 -41.00 18.45 14.85
N SER A 8 -39.78 18.34 14.32
CA SER A 8 -39.56 18.23 12.87
C SER A 8 -40.09 16.90 12.32
N PHE A 9 -39.87 15.78 13.01
CA PHE A 9 -40.32 14.46 12.57
C PHE A 9 -41.85 14.36 12.47
N ASP A 10 -42.57 14.86 13.47
CA ASP A 10 -44.04 14.82 13.50
C ASP A 10 -44.67 15.73 12.43
N LYS A 11 -44.01 16.84 12.10
CA LYS A 11 -44.43 17.77 11.04
C LYS A 11 -44.17 17.21 9.64
N ILE A 12 -43.10 16.43 9.46
CA ILE A 12 -42.77 15.71 8.23
C ILE A 12 -43.80 14.60 7.98
N TRP A 13 -44.18 13.85 9.02
CA TRP A 13 -45.13 12.73 8.94
C TRP A 13 -46.58 13.17 8.66
N LYS A 14 -46.97 14.39 9.07
CA LYS A 14 -48.28 15.00 8.77
C LYS A 14 -48.37 15.70 7.40
N SER A 15 -47.28 15.84 6.66
CA SER A 15 -47.31 16.46 5.33
C SER A 15 -47.79 15.46 4.27
N LYS A 16 -48.78 15.86 3.47
CA LYS A 16 -49.44 15.05 2.41
C LYS A 16 -48.48 14.48 1.34
N ALA A 17 -47.20 14.86 1.38
CA ALA A 17 -46.12 14.36 0.52
C ALA A 17 -45.74 12.89 0.82
N PHE A 18 -45.91 12.41 2.06
CA PHE A 18 -45.61 11.01 2.42
C PHE A 18 -46.73 10.01 2.11
N SER A 19 -47.88 10.47 1.57
CA SER A 19 -48.98 9.57 1.16
C SER A 19 -48.76 8.93 -0.22
N ASN A 20 -47.72 9.37 -0.96
CA ASN A 20 -47.45 8.85 -2.29
C ASN A 20 -46.41 7.72 -2.24
N LYS A 21 -46.86 6.49 -2.52
CA LYS A 21 -46.03 5.26 -2.58
C LYS A 21 -44.75 5.40 -3.41
N TYR A 22 -44.76 6.29 -4.42
CA TYR A 22 -43.60 6.57 -5.26
C TYR A 22 -42.47 7.32 -4.52
N TYR A 23 -42.78 8.23 -3.58
CA TYR A 23 -41.72 8.93 -2.83
C TYR A 23 -40.98 8.00 -1.88
N ILE A 24 -41.69 7.07 -1.24
CA ILE A 24 -41.07 6.06 -0.37
C ILE A 24 -40.19 5.13 -1.20
N ALA A 25 -40.66 4.68 -2.37
CA ALA A 25 -39.88 3.86 -3.28
C ALA A 25 -38.60 4.59 -3.77
N VAL A 26 -38.71 5.86 -4.16
CA VAL A 26 -37.55 6.67 -4.59
C VAL A 26 -36.59 6.93 -3.43
N LEU A 27 -37.09 7.19 -2.22
CA LEU A 27 -36.25 7.42 -1.05
C LEU A 27 -35.49 6.14 -0.65
N LEU A 28 -36.14 4.98 -0.69
CA LEU A 28 -35.48 3.69 -0.49
C LEU A 28 -34.46 3.39 -1.59
N PHE A 29 -34.77 3.72 -2.84
CA PHE A 29 -33.86 3.56 -3.97
C PHE A 29 -32.63 4.48 -3.87
N LEU A 30 -32.81 5.73 -3.45
CA LEU A 30 -31.72 6.67 -3.19
C LEU A 30 -30.86 6.23 -2.01
N VAL A 31 -31.49 5.78 -0.91
CA VAL A 31 -30.75 5.21 0.23
C VAL A 31 -29.98 3.96 -0.19
N TRP A 32 -30.55 3.12 -1.05
CA TRP A 32 -29.87 1.95 -1.61
C TRP A 32 -28.65 2.35 -2.44
N ILE A 33 -28.78 3.31 -3.36
CA ILE A 33 -27.64 3.81 -4.14
C ILE A 33 -26.60 4.48 -3.22
N ILE A 34 -27.01 5.19 -2.17
CA ILE A 34 -26.04 5.89 -1.31
C ILE A 34 -25.31 4.92 -0.35
N PHE A 35 -25.99 3.91 0.17
CA PHE A 35 -25.44 2.99 1.19
C PHE A 35 -24.91 1.67 0.62
N LEU A 36 -25.53 1.11 -0.42
CA LEU A 36 -25.12 -0.15 -1.03
C LEU A 36 -24.22 0.03 -2.25
N ASP A 37 -24.26 1.18 -2.92
CA ASP A 37 -23.38 1.39 -4.07
C ASP A 37 -21.92 1.48 -3.62
N GLU A 38 -21.05 1.03 -4.52
CA GLU A 38 -19.66 0.65 -4.30
C GLU A 38 -18.74 1.85 -3.98
N ASN A 39 -19.32 3.04 -3.78
CA ASN A 39 -18.67 4.29 -3.36
C ASN A 39 -18.28 4.26 -1.88
N ASN A 40 -17.66 3.16 -1.48
CA ASN A 40 -17.23 2.91 -0.14
C ASN A 40 -16.02 3.80 0.15
N LEU A 41 -16.16 4.74 1.09
CA LEU A 41 -15.04 5.52 1.62
C LEU A 41 -13.89 4.62 2.10
N VAL A 42 -14.20 3.40 2.52
CA VAL A 42 -13.21 2.37 2.88
C VAL A 42 -12.40 1.92 1.66
N GLN A 43 -13.01 1.74 0.49
CA GLN A 43 -12.29 1.41 -0.75
C GLN A 43 -11.34 2.54 -1.14
N HIS A 44 -11.80 3.80 -1.04
CA HIS A 44 -10.95 4.96 -1.28
C HIS A 44 -9.75 5.02 -0.31
N HIS A 45 -9.98 4.77 0.98
CA HIS A 45 -8.91 4.74 1.96
C HIS A 45 -7.92 3.59 1.71
N ARG A 46 -8.43 2.40 1.41
CA ARG A 46 -7.62 1.22 1.07
C ARG A 46 -6.78 1.45 -0.19
N ASN A 47 -7.35 2.09 -1.20
CA ASN A 47 -6.64 2.44 -2.43
C ASN A 47 -5.54 3.47 -2.17
N LYS A 48 -5.78 4.47 -1.31
CA LYS A 48 -4.73 5.41 -0.89
C LYS A 48 -3.59 4.72 -0.14
N GLN A 49 -3.90 3.79 0.77
CA GLN A 49 -2.87 3.01 1.48
C GLN A 49 -2.06 2.14 0.51
N ARG A 50 -2.73 1.42 -0.42
CA ARG A 50 -2.07 0.63 -1.47
C ARG A 50 -1.16 1.50 -2.33
N LEU A 51 -1.63 2.68 -2.73
CA LEU A 51 -0.82 3.61 -3.51
C LEU A 51 0.43 4.05 -2.75
N LYS A 52 0.31 4.34 -1.44
CA LYS A 52 1.45 4.69 -0.60
C LYS A 52 2.46 3.53 -0.52
N ALA A 53 1.99 2.31 -0.26
CA ALA A 53 2.83 1.12 -0.17
C ALA A 53 3.59 0.85 -1.48
N ILE A 54 2.92 0.95 -2.63
CA ILE A 54 3.56 0.79 -3.95
C ILE A 54 4.62 1.87 -4.19
N LYS A 55 4.37 3.12 -3.79
CA LYS A 55 5.34 4.20 -3.91
C LYS A 55 6.58 3.98 -3.03
N GLU A 56 6.40 3.51 -1.80
CA GLU A 56 7.50 3.17 -0.89
C GLU A 56 8.34 2.00 -1.42
N GLN A 57 7.68 0.96 -1.96
CA GLN A 57 8.37 -0.13 -2.64
C GLN A 57 9.17 0.38 -3.85
N LEU A 58 8.57 1.26 -4.65
CA LEU A 58 9.25 1.85 -5.80
C LEU A 58 10.48 2.66 -5.40
N SER A 59 10.42 3.47 -4.35
CA SER A 59 11.60 4.20 -3.87
C SER A 59 12.68 3.26 -3.36
N PHE A 60 12.31 2.23 -2.60
CA PHE A 60 13.24 1.23 -2.09
C PHE A 60 13.97 0.49 -3.22
N TYR A 61 13.23 0.02 -4.23
CA TYR A 61 13.85 -0.70 -5.35
C TYR A 61 14.71 0.20 -6.23
N LYS A 62 14.36 1.48 -6.39
CA LYS A 62 15.21 2.43 -7.11
C LYS A 62 16.56 2.61 -6.42
N GLU A 63 16.56 2.80 -5.10
CA GLU A 63 17.79 2.92 -4.33
C GLU A 63 18.62 1.64 -4.38
N LYS A 64 17.96 0.47 -4.26
CA LYS A 64 18.61 -0.82 -4.40
C LYS A 64 19.27 -1.02 -5.77
N ILE A 65 18.58 -0.65 -6.86
CA ILE A 65 19.13 -0.72 -8.21
C ILE A 65 20.35 0.19 -8.35
N GLU A 66 20.31 1.40 -7.77
CA GLU A 66 21.45 2.31 -7.79
C GLU A 66 22.66 1.73 -7.05
N ALA A 67 22.44 1.18 -5.85
CA ALA A 67 23.48 0.53 -5.07
C ALA A 67 24.07 -0.70 -5.80
N ASP A 68 23.21 -1.55 -6.36
CA ASP A 68 23.61 -2.74 -7.11
C ASP A 68 24.39 -2.36 -8.38
N ASN A 69 23.99 -1.28 -9.07
CA ASN A 69 24.72 -0.78 -10.24
C ASN A 69 26.12 -0.26 -9.87
N ARG A 70 26.26 0.50 -8.78
CA ARG A 70 27.57 0.96 -8.29
C ARG A 70 28.46 -0.24 -7.95
N LYS A 71 27.91 -1.22 -7.24
CA LYS A 71 28.60 -2.47 -6.93
C LYS A 71 29.00 -3.21 -8.20
N MET A 72 28.15 -3.24 -9.22
CA MET A 72 28.51 -3.86 -10.50
C MET A 72 29.62 -3.13 -11.24
N GLU A 73 29.65 -1.80 -11.16
CA GLU A 73 30.71 -0.99 -11.75
C GLU A 73 32.05 -1.23 -11.04
N GLU A 74 32.04 -1.31 -9.70
CA GLU A 74 33.20 -1.72 -8.89
C GLU A 74 33.72 -3.11 -9.31
N LEU A 75 32.84 -4.09 -9.47
CA LEU A 75 33.23 -5.43 -9.93
C LEU A 75 33.78 -5.44 -11.36
N ARG A 76 33.32 -4.53 -12.23
CA ARG A 76 33.80 -4.41 -13.62
C ARG A 76 35.09 -3.59 -13.75
N SER A 77 35.39 -2.76 -12.77
CA SER A 77 36.55 -1.84 -12.79
C SER A 77 37.90 -2.54 -12.73
N GLY A 78 37.96 -3.82 -12.32
CA GLY A 78 39.20 -4.60 -12.34
C GLY A 78 39.05 -6.03 -11.83
N THR A 79 39.93 -6.92 -12.31
CA THR A 79 40.00 -8.32 -11.89
C THR A 79 40.27 -8.48 -10.39
N ASP A 80 41.05 -7.57 -9.81
CA ASP A 80 41.41 -7.60 -8.38
C ASP A 80 40.19 -7.31 -7.48
N ASN A 81 39.34 -6.36 -7.87
CA ASN A 81 38.10 -6.04 -7.15
C ASN A 81 37.10 -7.20 -7.23
N LEU A 82 37.03 -7.86 -8.39
CA LEU A 82 36.21 -9.05 -8.59
C LEU A 82 36.70 -10.24 -7.75
N GLU A 83 38.01 -10.50 -7.71
CA GLU A 83 38.60 -11.56 -6.90
C GLU A 83 38.37 -11.31 -5.41
N LYS A 84 38.61 -10.07 -4.95
CA LYS A 84 38.33 -9.67 -3.57
C LYS A 84 36.86 -9.91 -3.20
N TYR A 85 35.93 -9.52 -4.06
CA TYR A 85 34.50 -9.75 -3.85
C TYR A 85 34.13 -11.23 -3.79
N ALA A 86 34.67 -12.05 -4.68
CA ALA A 86 34.45 -13.49 -4.71
C ALA A 86 34.98 -14.17 -3.43
N ARG A 87 36.13 -13.73 -2.91
CA ARG A 87 36.73 -14.22 -1.67
C ARG A 87 35.94 -13.80 -0.44
N GLU A 88 35.51 -12.54 -0.34
CA GLU A 88 34.84 -12.02 0.85
C GLU A 88 33.36 -12.46 0.95
N GLN A 89 32.63 -12.49 -0.18
CA GLN A 89 31.19 -12.79 -0.16
C GLN A 89 30.86 -14.26 -0.42
N PHE A 90 31.66 -14.92 -1.24
CA PHE A 90 31.40 -16.31 -1.67
C PHE A 90 32.45 -17.28 -1.17
N TYR A 91 33.46 -16.82 -0.42
CA TYR A 91 34.53 -17.66 0.12
C TYR A 91 35.23 -18.50 -0.96
N MET A 92 35.32 -17.98 -2.18
CA MET A 92 35.95 -18.69 -3.29
C MET A 92 37.46 -18.82 -3.08
N THR A 93 38.00 -20.01 -3.32
CA THR A 93 39.44 -20.30 -3.31
C THR A 93 39.90 -20.92 -4.63
N ARG A 94 41.21 -20.86 -4.88
CA ARG A 94 41.82 -21.63 -5.97
C ARG A 94 41.96 -23.11 -5.55
N PRO A 95 42.06 -24.04 -6.51
CA PRO A 95 42.19 -25.48 -6.21
C PRO A 95 43.44 -25.84 -5.39
N ASP A 96 44.46 -24.98 -5.41
CA ASP A 96 45.73 -25.11 -4.72
C ASP A 96 45.80 -24.28 -3.42
N GLU A 97 44.67 -23.76 -2.93
CA GLU A 97 44.63 -22.80 -1.83
C GLU A 97 43.61 -23.20 -0.74
N ASP A 98 44.07 -23.26 0.52
CA ASP A 98 43.25 -23.61 1.68
C ASP A 98 42.63 -22.35 2.33
N LEU A 99 41.32 -22.38 2.63
CA LEU A 99 40.60 -21.30 3.31
C LEU A 99 40.53 -21.52 4.83
N PHE A 100 40.97 -20.55 5.62
CA PHE A 100 40.84 -20.56 7.07
C PHE A 100 39.83 -19.48 7.53
N LEU A 101 38.76 -19.90 8.20
CA LEU A 101 37.78 -19.02 8.84
C LEU A 101 38.10 -18.93 10.34
N VAL A 102 38.57 -17.77 10.80
CA VAL A 102 38.80 -17.52 12.23
C VAL A 102 37.51 -16.97 12.83
N VAL A 103 36.88 -17.75 13.70
CA VAL A 103 35.72 -17.32 14.49
C VAL A 103 36.24 -16.97 15.88
N GLU A 104 36.09 -15.72 16.30
CA GLU A 104 36.33 -15.34 17.70
C GLU A 104 35.17 -15.89 18.55
N GLU A 105 35.48 -16.69 19.57
CA GLU A 105 34.53 -17.22 20.56
C GLU A 105 34.12 -16.16 21.60
#